data_AF-D2SG53-F1
#
_entry.id   AF-D2SG53-F1
#
_cell.length_a   1.000
_cell.length_b   1.000
_cell.length_c   1.000
_cell.angle_alpha   90.00
_cell.angle_beta   90.00
_cell.angle_gamma   90.00
#
_symmetry.space_group_name_H-M   'P 1'
#
loop_
_entity.id
_entity.type
_entity.pdbx_description
1 polymer ?
#
loop_
_entity_poly.entity_id
_entity_poly.type
_entity_poly.pdbx_seq_one_letter_code
_entity_poly.pdbx_strand_id
1 'polypeptide(L)' 'MTTTPLLRVVRGEPSAEELAALTVVVAALSRRRTRRRPTPVGAWASFGDAHRRPLHPGPGGWRASARYS' A
#
# COMPACT_ATOMS: atom_id res chain seq x y z
N MET A 1 24.48 23.80 -5.71
CA MET A 1 23.73 22.52 -5.74
C MET A 1 22.87 22.51 -6.98
N THR A 2 23.15 21.64 -7.94
CA THR A 2 22.32 21.51 -9.16
C THR A 2 21.14 20.60 -8.85
N THR A 3 19.92 21.13 -8.97
CA THR A 3 18.72 20.33 -8.85
C THR A 3 18.49 19.55 -10.15
N THR A 4 18.16 18.27 -10.06
CA THR A 4 17.81 17.47 -11.24
C THR A 4 16.35 17.74 -11.61
N PRO A 5 16.03 18.06 -12.88
CA PRO A 5 14.66 18.37 -13.28
C PRO A 5 13.74 17.14 -13.20
N LEU A 6 12.47 17.35 -12.83
CA LEU A 6 11.45 16.30 -12.76
C LEU A 6 11.10 15.72 -14.14
N LEU A 7 11.05 16.57 -15.17
CA LEU A 7 10.76 16.22 -16.55
C LEU A 7 11.45 17.20 -17.50
N ARG A 8 11.72 16.77 -18.75
CA ARG A 8 12.36 17.59 -19.79
C ARG A 8 11.63 17.43 -21.13
N VAL A 9 11.25 18.53 -21.75
CA VAL A 9 10.69 18.54 -23.11
C VAL A 9 11.85 18.37 -24.09
N VAL A 10 11.81 17.31 -24.91
CA VAL A 10 12.87 17.01 -25.89
C VAL A 10 12.48 17.50 -27.29
N ARG A 11 11.18 17.67 -27.55
CA ARG A 11 10.61 18.15 -28.82
C ARG A 11 9.23 18.77 -28.56
N GLY A 12 8.86 19.76 -29.38
CA GLY A 12 7.57 20.46 -29.32
C GLY A 12 7.61 21.69 -28.42
N GLU A 13 6.60 22.55 -28.55
CA GLU A 13 6.41 23.74 -27.73
C GLU A 13 5.05 23.62 -27.03
N PRO A 14 4.97 22.97 -25.86
CA PRO A 14 3.72 22.83 -25.12
C PRO A 14 3.26 24.19 -24.61
N SER A 15 1.94 24.39 -24.55
CA SER A 15 1.41 25.56 -23.86
C SER A 15 1.76 25.52 -22.36
N ALA A 16 1.65 26.67 -21.69
CA ALA A 16 1.86 26.75 -20.24
C ALA A 16 0.90 25.82 -19.48
N GLU A 17 -0.34 25.70 -19.94
CA GLU A 17 -1.37 24.83 -19.37
C GLU A 17 -1.02 23.35 -19.54
N GLU A 18 -0.54 22.95 -20.72
CA GLU A 18 -0.14 21.57 -21.00
C GLU A 18 1.06 21.15 -20.15
N LEU A 19 2.07 22.03 -20.04
CA LEU A 19 3.24 21.80 -19.21
C LEU A 19 2.87 21.70 -17.71
N ALA A 20 1.96 22.55 -17.25
CA ALA A 20 1.45 22.51 -15.89
C ALA A 20 0.68 21.20 -15.61
N ALA A 21 -0.22 20.80 -16.52
CA ALA A 21 -0.97 19.56 -16.41
C ALA A 21 -0.04 18.34 -16.33
N LEU A 22 0.96 18.26 -17.22
CA LEU A 22 1.94 17.18 -17.23
C LEU A 22 2.75 17.15 -15.92
N THR A 23 3.16 18.31 -15.41
CA THR A 23 3.89 18.42 -14.14
C THR A 23 3.07 17.88 -12.98
N VAL A 24 1.78 18.21 -12.89
CA VAL A 24 0.87 17.69 -11.86
C VAL A 24 0.75 16.18 -11.94
N VAL A 25 0.60 15.62 -13.14
CA VAL A 25 0.50 14.18 -13.35
C VAL A 25 1.80 13.47 -12.95
N VAL A 26 2.95 13.95 -13.42
CA VAL A 26 4.25 13.35 -13.07
C VAL A 26 4.53 13.45 -11.57
N ALA A 27 4.25 14.60 -10.95
CA ALA A 27 4.35 14.75 -9.50
C ALA A 27 3.42 13.77 -8.77
N ALA A 28 2.17 13.62 -9.25
CA ALA A 28 1.21 12.70 -8.66
C ALA A 28 1.65 11.23 -8.74
N LEU A 29 2.22 10.82 -9.88
CA LEU A 29 2.75 9.47 -10.09
C LEU A 29 4.06 9.22 -9.33
N SER A 30 4.90 10.25 -9.18
CA SER A 30 6.18 10.16 -8.46
C SER A 30 6.00 10.06 -6.95
N ARG A 31 4.83 10.47 -6.41
CA ARG A 31 4.50 10.26 -5.00
C ARG A 31 4.46 8.77 -4.69
N ARG A 32 5.47 8.29 -3.96
CA ARG A 32 5.42 6.98 -3.31
C ARG A 32 4.22 6.96 -2.37
N ARG A 33 3.19 6.20 -2.75
CA ARG A 33 2.11 5.87 -1.82
C ARG A 33 2.72 5.12 -0.65
N THR A 34 2.62 5.70 0.54
CA THR A 34 2.92 4.96 1.76
C THR A 34 1.96 3.78 1.78
N ARG A 35 2.52 2.55 1.71
CA ARG A 35 1.72 1.36 1.96
C ARG A 35 1.26 1.45 3.40
N ARG A 36 0.00 1.85 3.59
CA ARG A 36 -0.63 1.78 4.89
C ARG A 36 -0.77 0.30 5.21
N ARG A 37 0.02 -0.19 6.17
CA ARG A 37 -0.19 -1.52 6.72
C ARG A 37 -1.61 -1.52 7.31
N PRO A 38 -2.45 -2.53 7.01
CA PRO A 38 -3.71 -2.69 7.71
C PRO A 38 -3.45 -2.65 9.21
N THR A 39 -4.27 -1.92 9.96
CA THR A 39 -4.24 -2.00 11.42
C THR A 39 -4.49 -3.45 11.78
N PRO A 40 -3.60 -4.12 12.53
CA PRO A 40 -3.87 -5.47 13.00
C PRO A 40 -5.21 -5.46 13.74
N VAL A 41 -6.12 -6.32 13.30
CA VAL A 41 -7.38 -6.56 13.99
C VAL A 41 -7.20 -7.78 14.91
N GLY A 42 -7.89 -7.80 16.04
CA GLY A 42 -7.93 -9.00 16.89
C GLY A 42 -8.44 -10.20 16.08
N ALA A 43 -8.11 -11.42 16.50
CA ALA A 43 -8.38 -12.61 15.69
C ALA A 43 -9.87 -12.81 15.37
N TRP A 44 -10.80 -12.36 16.22
CA TRP A 44 -12.24 -12.36 15.91
C TRP A 44 -12.63 -11.56 14.66
N ALA A 45 -11.93 -10.45 14.40
CA ALA A 45 -12.18 -9.59 13.25
C ALA A 45 -11.30 -9.96 12.04
N SER A 46 -10.47 -11.01 12.16
CA SER A 46 -9.61 -11.48 11.07
C SER A 46 -10.38 -12.40 10.11
N PHE A 47 -10.40 -12.03 8.82
CA PHE A 47 -10.92 -12.91 7.76
C PHE A 47 -10.04 -14.13 7.47
N GLY A 48 -8.82 -14.19 8.00
CA GLY A 48 -7.90 -15.32 7.78
C GLY A 48 -8.47 -16.65 8.27
N ASP A 49 -9.32 -16.61 9.29
CA ASP A 49 -9.97 -17.80 9.84
C ASP A 49 -11.27 -18.17 9.12
N ALA A 50 -11.75 -17.35 8.17
CA ALA A 50 -12.94 -17.67 7.38
C ALA A 50 -12.72 -18.90 6.47
N HIS A 51 -11.46 -19.19 6.10
CA HIS A 51 -11.06 -20.37 5.33
C HIS A 51 -10.35 -21.40 6.22
N ARG A 52 -10.93 -21.67 7.40
CA ARG A 52 -10.29 -22.48 8.45
C ARG A 52 -9.92 -23.88 7.96
N ARG A 53 -8.69 -24.30 8.25
CA ARG A 53 -8.29 -25.72 8.20
C ARG A 53 -8.89 -26.51 9.36
N PRO A 54 -9.13 -27.82 9.21
CA PRO A 54 -9.57 -28.67 10.31
C PRO A 54 -8.68 -28.54 11.54
N LEU A 55 -9.31 -28.49 12.72
CA LEU A 55 -8.60 -28.54 13.99
C LEU A 55 -8.15 -29.97 14.26
N HIS A 56 -6.86 -30.17 14.47
CA HIS A 56 -6.34 -31.45 14.93
C HIS A 56 -6.24 -31.46 16.46
N PRO A 57 -6.84 -32.44 17.15
CA PRO A 57 -6.60 -32.65 18.57
C PRO A 57 -5.12 -32.93 18.84
N GLY A 58 -4.54 -32.25 19.83
CA GLY A 58 -3.14 -32.47 20.19
C GLY A 58 -2.62 -31.47 21.22
N PRO A 59 -1.43 -31.74 21.80
CA PRO A 59 -0.77 -30.82 22.74
C PRO A 59 -0.65 -29.41 22.14
N GLY A 60 -1.11 -28.40 22.89
CA GLY A 60 -1.09 -27.00 22.45
C GLY A 60 -2.37 -26.50 21.77
N GLY A 61 -3.35 -27.37 21.48
CA GLY A 61 -4.63 -26.97 20.85
C GLY A 61 -5.37 -25.87 21.63
N TRP A 62 -5.43 -25.98 22.96
CA TRP A 62 -6.05 -24.96 23.83
C TRP A 62 -5.29 -23.63 23.87
N ARG A 63 -3.96 -23.63 23.64
CA ARG A 63 -3.15 -22.40 23.64
C ARG A 63 -3.45 -21.53 22.42
N ALA A 64 -3.94 -22.12 21.32
CA ALA A 64 -4.33 -21.37 20.13
C ALA A 64 -5.51 -20.41 20.41
N SER A 65 -6.37 -20.73 21.38
CA SER A 65 -7.53 -19.91 21.75
C SER A 65 -7.15 -18.53 22.32
N ALA A 66 -5.97 -18.40 22.95
CA ALA A 66 -5.49 -17.12 23.49
C ALA A 66 -5.20 -16.06 22.42
N ARG A 67 -5.22 -16.43 21.14
CA ARG A 67 -5.09 -15.46 20.04
C ARG A 67 -6.39 -14.68 19.78
N TYR A 68 -7.51 -15.13 20.35
CA TYR A 68 -8.84 -14.53 20.21
C TYR A 68 -9.28 -13.74 21.46
N SER A 69 -8.55 -13.77 22.57
CA SER A 69 -8.78 -12.87 23.71
C SER A 69 -8.23 -11.48 23.41
#